data_AF-A0A3P7J160-F1
#
_entry.id   AF-A0A3P7J160-F1
#
_cell.length_a   1.000
_cell.length_b   1.000
_cell.length_c   1.000
_cell.angle_alpha   90.00
_cell.angle_beta   90.00
_cell.angle_gamma   90.00
#
_symmetry.space_group_name_H-M   'P 1'
#
loop_
_entity.id
_entity.type
_entity.pdbx_description
1 polymer ?
#
loop_
_entity_poly.entity_id
_entity_poly.type
_entity_poly.pdbx_seq_one_letter_code
_entity_poly.pdbx_strand_id
1 'polypeptide(L)'
;VRQQHLTRFRQFLVNELEVATDRDVKDRIFFVSSREVLDARLKARGLINKPYQMDGHQMRAMEFEMFEKQFEQCISRAAIRTKFEAHNRRAHEIIARMRANVDVVHGVASFTKQHLEQQLQISAQVFNDCRMNFAQFERAYREQTERLRAEVHLKVSADFSEEIMRLEAIIDRFNMPFMDTTQGIIEYKRNRQLSLPFVQALAEFTDKCVSSDLEARCTGGLMSRIWNLENDMF
;
A
#
# COMPACT_ATOMS: atom_id res chain seq x y z
N VAL A 1 54.57 24.10 -66.13
CA VAL A 1 53.09 24.18 -66.15
C VAL A 1 52.44 23.50 -64.95
N ARG A 2 52.53 22.17 -64.75
CA ARG A 2 51.91 21.47 -63.60
C ARG A 2 52.25 22.10 -62.24
N GLN A 3 53.54 22.36 -61.97
CA GLN A 3 53.97 22.98 -60.71
C GLN A 3 53.42 24.41 -60.51
N GLN A 4 53.31 25.19 -61.58
CA GLN A 4 52.77 26.57 -61.50
C GLN A 4 51.29 26.56 -61.13
N HIS A 5 50.50 25.67 -61.74
CA HIS A 5 49.09 25.49 -61.37
C HIS A 5 48.95 24.98 -59.94
N LEU A 6 49.78 24.01 -59.51
CA LEU A 6 49.76 23.51 -58.15
C LEU A 6 50.04 24.63 -57.14
N THR A 7 51.05 25.46 -57.37
CA THR A 7 51.36 26.61 -56.51
C THR A 7 50.21 27.62 -56.48
N ARG A 8 49.64 27.99 -57.64
CA ARG A 8 48.54 28.97 -57.73
C ARG A 8 47.28 28.49 -57.02
N PHE A 9 46.86 27.24 -57.26
CA PHE A 9 45.65 26.67 -56.66
C PHE A 9 45.83 26.32 -55.20
N ARG A 10 47.04 25.95 -54.76
CA ARG A 10 47.37 25.87 -53.33
C ARG A 10 47.16 27.23 -52.67
N GLN A 11 47.78 28.29 -53.21
CA GLN A 11 47.61 29.65 -52.69
C GLN A 11 46.13 30.07 -52.65
N PHE A 12 45.37 29.72 -53.70
CA PHE A 12 43.94 30.01 -53.76
C PHE A 12 43.14 29.29 -52.67
N LEU A 13 43.30 27.98 -52.51
CA LEU A 13 42.50 27.19 -51.56
C LEU A 13 42.90 27.41 -50.09
N VAL A 14 44.19 27.61 -49.82
CA VAL A 14 44.74 27.70 -48.47
C VAL A 14 44.79 29.15 -47.97
N ASN A 15 45.30 30.08 -48.79
CA ASN A 15 45.58 31.45 -48.33
C ASN A 15 44.47 32.44 -48.69
N GLU A 16 43.78 32.25 -49.82
CA GLU A 16 42.73 33.19 -50.25
C GLU A 16 41.35 32.78 -49.74
N LEU A 17 40.97 31.50 -49.89
CA LEU A 17 39.67 31.00 -49.46
C LEU A 17 39.65 30.46 -48.03
N GLU A 18 40.81 30.06 -47.50
CA GLU A 18 40.95 29.48 -46.15
C GLU A 18 40.03 28.26 -45.89
N VAL A 19 39.67 27.51 -46.94
CA VAL A 19 38.78 26.34 -46.87
C VAL A 19 39.51 25.00 -46.76
N ALA A 20 40.84 25.01 -46.89
CA ALA A 20 41.69 23.83 -46.87
C ALA A 20 43.02 24.13 -46.20
N THR A 21 43.61 23.12 -45.56
CA THR A 21 44.98 23.20 -45.06
C THR A 21 45.97 22.72 -46.12
N ASP A 22 47.25 23.04 -45.94
CA ASP A 22 48.32 22.54 -46.80
C ASP A 22 48.36 21.01 -46.92
N ARG A 23 47.88 20.30 -45.89
CA ARG A 23 47.79 18.83 -45.91
C ARG A 23 46.68 18.33 -46.82
N ASP A 24 45.61 19.10 -46.97
CA ASP A 24 44.44 18.75 -47.76
C ASP A 24 44.63 19.02 -49.26
N VAL A 25 45.60 19.86 -49.62
CA VAL A 25 45.86 20.30 -51.01
C VAL A 25 46.04 19.12 -51.96
N LYS A 26 46.79 18.10 -51.54
CA LYS A 26 47.04 16.88 -52.33
C LYS A 26 45.77 16.06 -52.62
N ASP A 27 44.75 16.24 -51.78
CA ASP A 27 43.47 15.51 -51.85
C ASP A 27 42.37 16.41 -52.47
N ARG A 28 42.71 17.62 -52.95
CA ARG A 28 41.75 18.58 -53.52
C ARG A 28 42.14 19.10 -54.91
N ILE A 29 43.41 19.00 -55.29
CA ILE A 29 43.91 19.45 -56.59
C ILE A 29 44.38 18.24 -57.39
N PHE A 30 43.77 18.03 -58.56
CA PHE A 30 44.05 16.89 -59.44
C PHE A 30 44.33 17.36 -60.87
N PHE A 31 45.29 16.74 -61.52
CA PHE A 31 45.66 16.99 -62.92
C PHE A 31 45.16 15.87 -63.81
N VAL A 32 44.02 16.10 -64.42
CA VAL A 32 43.27 15.05 -65.13
C VAL A 32 42.89 15.45 -66.55
N SER A 33 42.40 14.48 -67.32
CA SER A 33 41.75 14.73 -68.61
C SER A 33 40.41 14.02 -68.64
N SER A 34 39.32 14.78 -68.44
CA SER A 34 37.97 14.23 -68.45
C SER A 34 37.62 13.58 -69.78
N ARG A 35 38.17 14.10 -70.90
CA ARG A 35 37.98 13.52 -72.24
C ARG A 35 38.60 12.13 -72.34
N GLU A 36 39.85 11.94 -71.90
CA GLU A 36 40.52 10.63 -71.96
C GLU A 36 39.82 9.61 -71.07
N VAL A 37 39.37 10.02 -69.87
CA VAL A 37 38.63 9.14 -68.95
C VAL A 37 37.26 8.78 -69.50
N LEU A 38 36.53 9.74 -70.08
CA LEU A 38 35.24 9.48 -70.72
C LEU A 38 35.38 8.49 -71.87
N ASP A 39 36.30 8.75 -72.81
CA ASP A 39 36.54 7.88 -73.96
C ASP A 39 36.99 6.48 -73.52
N ALA A 40 37.87 6.38 -72.52
CA ALA A 40 38.29 5.10 -71.96
C ALA A 40 37.09 4.31 -71.39
N ARG A 41 36.18 4.98 -70.66
CA ARG A 41 34.96 4.35 -70.13
C ARG A 41 33.96 3.98 -71.22
N LEU A 42 33.79 4.81 -72.25
CA LEU A 42 32.94 4.51 -73.40
C LEU A 42 33.46 3.31 -74.19
N LYS A 43 34.78 3.22 -74.38
CA LYS A 43 35.42 2.05 -75.00
C LYS A 43 35.20 0.79 -74.17
N ALA A 44 35.38 0.87 -72.84
CA ALA A 44 35.12 -0.27 -71.94
C ALA A 44 33.66 -0.74 -71.99
N ARG A 45 32.71 0.15 -72.31
CA ARG A 45 31.30 -0.16 -72.55
C ARG A 45 30.98 -0.60 -73.99
N GLY A 46 31.96 -0.64 -74.89
CA GLY A 46 31.77 -1.00 -76.30
C GLY A 46 31.09 0.07 -77.16
N LEU A 47 30.98 1.31 -76.68
CA LEU A 47 30.28 2.40 -77.39
C LEU A 47 31.18 3.13 -78.41
N ILE A 48 32.50 3.01 -78.27
CA ILE A 48 33.48 3.55 -79.22
C ILE A 48 34.62 2.54 -79.45
N ASN A 49 35.24 2.60 -80.62
CA ASN A 49 36.31 1.68 -81.01
C ASN A 49 37.72 2.18 -80.62
N LYS A 50 37.97 3.49 -80.73
CA LYS A 50 39.27 4.11 -80.47
C LYS A 50 39.12 5.26 -79.47
N PRO A 51 39.74 5.19 -78.29
CA PRO A 51 39.69 6.27 -77.31
C PRO A 51 40.74 7.34 -77.65
N TYR A 52 40.46 8.61 -77.38
CA TYR A 52 41.50 9.63 -77.37
C TYR A 52 42.44 9.39 -76.17
N GLN A 53 43.73 9.18 -76.44
CA GLN A 53 44.76 8.96 -75.42
C GLN A 53 46.09 9.56 -75.88
N MET A 54 46.71 10.37 -75.03
CA MET A 54 48.06 10.89 -75.23
C MET A 54 49.05 10.19 -74.28
N ASP A 55 50.34 10.47 -74.45
CA ASP A 55 51.37 9.97 -73.53
C ASP A 55 51.04 10.35 -72.08
N GLY A 56 51.23 9.39 -71.17
CA GLY A 56 50.90 9.53 -69.76
C GLY A 56 49.40 9.47 -69.41
N HIS A 57 48.51 9.06 -70.33
CA HIS A 57 47.07 8.94 -70.05
C HIS A 57 46.76 8.02 -68.85
N GLN A 58 47.56 6.97 -68.62
CA GLN A 58 47.40 6.06 -67.49
C GLN A 58 47.54 6.78 -66.14
N MET A 59 48.54 7.67 -66.02
CA MET A 59 48.74 8.47 -64.81
C MET A 59 47.57 9.44 -64.58
N ARG A 60 47.06 10.06 -65.65
CA ARG A 60 45.89 10.96 -65.56
C ARG A 60 44.61 10.20 -65.22
N ALA A 61 44.46 8.96 -65.70
CA ALA A 61 43.33 8.10 -65.35
C ALA A 61 43.37 7.69 -63.87
N MET A 62 44.55 7.30 -63.36
CA MET A 62 44.75 7.00 -61.93
C MET A 62 44.48 8.23 -61.05
N GLU A 63 44.93 9.41 -61.48
CA GLU A 63 44.69 10.66 -60.76
C GLU A 63 43.19 11.06 -60.77
N PHE A 64 42.44 10.74 -61.83
CA PHE A 64 40.99 10.93 -61.88
C PHE A 64 40.24 9.95 -60.96
N GLU A 65 40.68 8.69 -60.90
CA GLU A 65 40.11 7.71 -59.98
C GLU A 65 40.35 8.11 -58.50
N MET A 66 41.53 8.64 -58.19
CA MET A 66 41.82 9.22 -56.88
C MET A 66 40.89 10.41 -56.56
N PHE A 67 40.66 11.29 -57.54
CA PHE A 67 39.70 12.39 -57.41
C PHE A 67 38.29 11.87 -57.07
N GLU A 68 37.75 10.91 -57.82
CA GLU A 68 36.41 10.38 -57.59
C GLU A 68 36.29 9.74 -56.20
N LYS A 69 37.28 8.94 -55.79
CA LYS A 69 37.30 8.32 -54.47
C LYS A 69 37.29 9.37 -53.35
N GLN A 70 38.09 10.42 -53.49
CA GLN A 70 38.16 11.49 -52.49
C GLN A 70 36.90 12.35 -52.49
N PHE A 71 36.32 12.60 -53.66
CA PHE A 71 35.06 13.31 -53.82
C PHE A 71 33.91 12.55 -53.16
N GLU A 72 33.79 11.24 -53.39
CA GLU A 72 32.75 10.39 -52.81
C GLU A 72 32.83 10.36 -51.27
N GLN A 73 34.04 10.25 -50.71
CA GLN A 73 34.24 10.30 -49.26
C GLN A 73 33.87 11.66 -48.67
N CYS A 74 34.30 12.74 -49.33
CA CYS A 74 34.02 14.11 -48.89
C CYS A 74 32.52 14.41 -48.91
N ILE A 75 31.84 14.13 -50.03
CA ILE A 75 30.42 14.45 -50.19
C ILE A 75 29.56 13.59 -49.27
N SER A 76 29.87 12.30 -49.11
CA SER A 76 29.13 11.40 -48.21
C SER A 76 29.20 11.88 -46.75
N ARG A 77 30.39 12.21 -46.25
CA ARG A 77 30.57 12.72 -44.89
C ARG A 77 29.91 14.08 -44.69
N ALA A 78 30.09 15.00 -45.63
CA ALA A 78 29.49 16.33 -45.57
C ALA A 78 27.95 16.25 -45.62
N ALA A 79 27.39 15.39 -46.48
CA ALA A 79 25.95 15.19 -46.59
C ALA A 79 25.35 14.61 -45.30
N ILE A 80 25.97 13.57 -44.72
CA ILE A 80 25.49 12.99 -43.46
C ILE A 80 25.44 14.06 -42.37
N ARG A 81 26.53 14.81 -42.21
CA ARG A 81 26.62 15.84 -41.19
C ARG A 81 25.56 16.94 -41.41
N THR A 82 25.54 17.55 -42.59
CA THR A 82 24.65 18.68 -42.89
C THR A 82 23.17 18.31 -42.90
N LYS A 83 22.82 17.08 -43.28
CA LYS A 83 21.42 16.62 -43.32
C LYS A 83 20.93 16.07 -41.98
N PHE A 84 21.77 15.43 -41.17
CA PHE A 84 21.30 14.68 -40.01
C PHE A 84 21.75 15.24 -38.66
N GLU A 85 22.80 16.08 -38.58
CA GLU A 85 23.35 16.55 -37.30
C GLU A 85 22.29 17.28 -36.45
N ALA A 86 21.51 18.18 -37.05
CA ALA A 86 20.45 18.90 -36.36
C ALA A 86 19.31 17.98 -35.87
N HIS A 87 18.91 16.99 -36.68
CA HIS A 87 17.91 16.02 -36.30
C HIS A 87 18.39 15.13 -35.15
N ASN A 88 19.65 14.69 -35.21
CA ASN A 88 20.24 13.86 -34.18
C ASN A 88 20.34 14.62 -32.85
N ARG A 89 20.79 15.89 -32.87
CA ARG A 89 20.80 16.76 -31.69
C ARG A 89 19.41 16.92 -31.10
N ARG A 90 18.41 17.21 -31.93
CA ARG A 90 17.02 17.34 -31.49
C ARG A 90 16.48 16.03 -30.88
N ALA A 91 16.80 14.88 -31.47
CA ALA A 91 16.40 13.58 -30.93
C ALA A 91 16.97 13.37 -29.52
N HIS A 92 18.24 13.69 -29.30
CA HIS A 92 18.87 13.63 -27.98
C HIS A 92 18.20 14.57 -26.97
N GLU A 93 17.88 15.80 -27.38
CA GLU A 93 17.16 16.76 -26.53
C GLU A 93 15.76 16.24 -26.14
N ILE A 94 15.03 15.62 -27.07
CA ILE A 94 13.72 15.02 -26.81
C ILE A 94 13.85 13.86 -25.82
N ILE A 95 14.79 12.93 -26.06
CA ILE A 95 15.02 11.77 -25.18
C ILE A 95 15.41 12.23 -23.77
N ALA A 96 16.28 13.25 -23.65
CA ALA A 96 16.67 13.80 -22.37
C ALA A 96 15.47 14.38 -21.60
N ARG A 97 14.57 15.10 -22.29
CA ARG A 97 13.34 15.63 -21.68
C ARG A 97 12.37 14.52 -21.28
N MET A 98 12.21 13.49 -22.11
CA MET A 98 11.38 12.33 -21.79
C MET A 98 11.88 11.61 -20.54
N ARG A 99 13.21 11.40 -20.45
CA ARG A 99 13.84 10.84 -19.26
C ARG A 99 13.59 11.68 -18.01
N ALA A 100 13.78 13.00 -18.09
CA ALA A 100 13.53 13.90 -16.98
C ALA A 100 12.07 13.83 -16.48
N ASN A 101 11.10 13.72 -17.39
CA ASN A 101 9.69 13.54 -17.01
C ASN A 101 9.47 12.22 -16.25
N VAL A 102 10.09 11.13 -16.71
CA VAL A 102 10.01 9.82 -16.03
C VAL A 102 10.64 9.90 -14.64
N ASP A 103 11.80 10.55 -14.50
CA ASP A 103 12.48 10.71 -13.22
C ASP A 103 11.61 11.48 -12.21
N VAL A 104 10.91 12.53 -12.65
CA VAL A 104 9.95 13.28 -11.81
C VAL A 104 8.79 12.39 -11.34
N VAL A 105 8.14 11.68 -12.28
CA VAL A 105 7.01 10.80 -11.95
C VAL A 105 7.47 9.68 -11.01
N HIS A 106 8.63 9.08 -11.27
CA HIS A 106 9.20 8.04 -10.43
C HIS A 106 9.52 8.55 -9.02
N GLY A 107 10.08 9.76 -8.90
CA GLY A 107 10.36 10.39 -7.61
C GLY A 107 9.10 10.58 -6.78
N VAL A 108 8.04 11.15 -7.37
CA VAL A 108 6.75 11.37 -6.69
C VAL A 108 6.10 10.03 -6.30
N ALA A 109 6.05 9.07 -7.22
CA ALA A 109 5.47 7.76 -6.94
C ALA A 109 6.20 7.02 -5.80
N SER A 110 7.54 7.09 -5.79
CA SER A 110 8.37 6.46 -4.76
C SER A 110 8.16 7.11 -3.40
N PHE A 111 8.08 8.44 -3.33
CA PHE A 111 7.79 9.16 -2.10
C PHE A 111 6.40 8.79 -1.55
N THR A 112 5.37 8.82 -2.40
CA THR A 112 4.00 8.46 -2.00
C THR A 112 3.92 7.02 -1.51
N LYS A 113 4.61 6.09 -2.19
CA LYS A 113 4.70 4.69 -1.74
C LYS A 113 5.29 4.60 -0.33
N GLN A 114 6.43 5.23 -0.08
CA GLN A 114 7.07 5.20 1.23
C GLN A 114 6.17 5.81 2.32
N HIS A 115 5.48 6.90 2.00
CA HIS A 115 4.55 7.53 2.94
C HIS A 115 3.37 6.61 3.30
N LEU A 116 2.77 5.95 2.30
CA LEU A 116 1.67 5.01 2.53
C LEU A 116 2.12 3.76 3.30
N GLU A 117 3.33 3.25 3.04
CA GLU A 117 3.92 2.14 3.79
C GLU A 117 4.10 2.51 5.27
N GLN A 118 4.59 3.72 5.56
CA GLN A 118 4.71 4.23 6.93
C GLN A 118 3.34 4.38 7.61
N GLN A 119 2.35 4.97 6.92
CA GLN A 119 1.00 5.12 7.46
C GLN A 119 0.36 3.76 7.77
N LEU A 120 0.52 2.79 6.86
CA LEU A 120 0.02 1.43 7.07
C LEU A 120 0.68 0.77 8.28
N GLN A 121 1.99 0.94 8.46
CA GLN A 121 2.71 0.40 9.61
C GLN A 121 2.19 0.99 10.94
N ILE A 122 2.02 2.31 11.00
CA ILE A 122 1.47 2.99 12.19
C ILE A 122 0.03 2.53 12.45
N SER A 123 -0.81 2.48 11.41
CA SER A 123 -2.20 2.04 11.54
C SER A 123 -2.30 0.59 12.02
N ALA A 124 -1.45 -0.30 11.51
CA ALA A 124 -1.39 -1.69 11.94
C ALA A 124 -0.94 -1.83 13.40
N GLN A 125 -0.01 -0.99 13.85
CA GLN A 125 0.41 -0.96 15.25
C GLN A 125 -0.75 -0.52 16.16
N VAL A 126 -1.39 0.61 15.86
CA VAL A 126 -2.55 1.11 16.61
C VAL A 126 -3.67 0.07 16.66
N PHE A 127 -3.98 -0.57 15.53
CA PHE A 127 -4.98 -1.63 15.48
C PHE A 127 -4.64 -2.81 16.41
N ASN A 128 -3.39 -3.26 16.40
CA ASN A 128 -2.95 -4.35 17.26
C ASN A 128 -3.03 -3.96 18.75
N ASP A 129 -2.64 -2.73 19.10
CA ASP A 129 -2.73 -2.22 20.47
C ASP A 129 -4.19 -2.17 20.94
N CYS A 130 -5.10 -1.63 20.12
CA CYS A 130 -6.54 -1.62 20.41
C CYS A 130 -7.09 -3.04 20.58
N ARG A 131 -6.70 -3.97 19.69
CA ARG A 131 -7.13 -5.37 19.78
C ARG A 131 -6.64 -6.04 21.07
N MET A 132 -5.39 -5.80 21.47
CA MET A 132 -4.84 -6.33 22.71
C MET A 132 -5.53 -5.74 23.93
N ASN A 133 -5.76 -4.43 23.95
CA ASN A 133 -6.46 -3.74 25.04
C ASN A 133 -7.90 -4.26 25.16
N PHE A 134 -8.61 -4.44 24.05
CA PHE A 134 -9.96 -5.00 24.06
C PHE A 134 -9.99 -6.44 24.58
N ALA A 135 -9.04 -7.29 24.17
CA ALA A 135 -8.94 -8.66 24.68
C ALA A 135 -8.58 -8.72 26.18
N GLN A 136 -7.86 -7.72 26.70
CA GLN A 136 -7.61 -7.59 28.15
C GLN A 136 -8.87 -7.14 28.88
N PHE A 137 -9.56 -6.12 28.36
CA PHE A 137 -10.83 -5.63 28.90
C PHE A 137 -11.88 -6.74 28.94
N GLU A 138 -12.07 -7.49 27.84
CA GLU A 138 -13.02 -8.60 27.77
C GLU A 138 -12.74 -9.67 28.83
N ARG A 139 -11.46 -10.01 29.05
CA ARG A 139 -11.06 -10.96 30.09
C ARG A 139 -11.35 -10.44 31.49
N ALA A 140 -11.00 -9.20 31.77
CA ALA A 140 -11.27 -8.57 33.07
C ALA A 140 -12.78 -8.49 33.34
N TYR A 141 -13.58 -8.10 32.35
CA TYR A 141 -15.03 -8.03 32.46
C TYR A 141 -15.67 -9.40 32.73
N ARG A 142 -15.24 -10.45 32.02
CA ARG A 142 -15.68 -11.84 32.30
C ARG A 142 -15.34 -12.28 33.71
N GLU A 143 -14.12 -12.01 34.16
CA GLU A 143 -13.70 -12.36 35.52
C GLU A 143 -14.54 -11.65 36.57
N GLN A 144 -14.80 -10.35 36.41
CA GLN A 144 -15.65 -9.60 37.34
C GLN A 144 -17.10 -10.10 37.33
N THR A 145 -17.63 -10.45 36.16
CA THR A 145 -18.99 -11.00 36.05
C THR A 145 -19.12 -12.33 36.79
N GLU A 146 -18.14 -13.24 36.64
CA GLU A 146 -18.15 -14.53 37.35
C GLU A 146 -17.95 -14.35 38.87
N ARG A 147 -17.09 -13.41 39.29
CA ARG A 147 -16.94 -13.07 40.71
C ARG A 147 -18.23 -12.54 41.31
N LEU A 148 -18.88 -11.58 40.65
CA LEU A 148 -20.16 -11.03 41.08
C LEU A 148 -21.23 -12.12 41.16
N ARG A 149 -21.30 -12.98 40.15
CA ARG A 149 -22.23 -14.12 40.13
C ARG A 149 -22.00 -15.06 41.32
N ALA A 150 -20.76 -15.41 41.61
CA ALA A 150 -20.40 -16.28 42.73
C ALA A 150 -20.76 -15.62 44.08
N GLU A 151 -20.47 -14.33 44.24
CA GLU A 151 -20.80 -13.58 45.45
C GLU A 151 -22.32 -13.51 45.69
N VAL A 152 -23.09 -13.21 44.64
CA VAL A 152 -24.57 -13.21 44.70
C VAL A 152 -25.07 -14.60 45.10
N HIS A 153 -24.56 -15.66 44.49
CA HIS A 153 -24.95 -17.03 44.83
C HIS A 153 -24.67 -17.37 46.31
N LEU A 154 -23.48 -17.03 46.80
CA LEU A 154 -23.10 -17.27 48.19
C LEU A 154 -23.99 -16.49 49.17
N LYS A 155 -24.24 -15.22 48.88
CA LYS A 155 -25.05 -14.36 49.74
C LYS A 155 -26.51 -14.83 49.81
N VAL A 156 -27.12 -15.08 48.65
CA VAL A 156 -28.48 -15.62 48.58
C VAL A 156 -28.55 -16.94 49.35
N SER A 157 -27.63 -17.88 49.12
CA SER A 157 -27.60 -19.14 49.86
C SER A 157 -27.48 -18.96 51.38
N ALA A 158 -26.69 -17.99 51.83
CA ALA A 158 -26.52 -17.69 53.26
C ALA A 158 -27.81 -17.10 53.86
N ASP A 159 -28.43 -16.12 53.19
CA ASP A 159 -29.69 -15.51 53.62
C ASP A 159 -30.83 -16.54 53.68
N PHE A 160 -30.95 -17.42 52.68
CA PHE A 160 -31.90 -18.54 52.70
C PHE A 160 -31.64 -19.51 53.85
N SER A 161 -30.38 -19.85 54.13
CA SER A 161 -30.03 -20.76 55.22
C SER A 161 -30.40 -20.17 56.57
N GLU A 162 -30.13 -18.87 56.78
CA GLU A 162 -30.50 -18.18 58.01
C GLU A 162 -32.02 -18.13 58.18
N GLU A 163 -32.78 -17.90 57.11
CA GLU A 163 -34.24 -17.87 57.18
C GLU A 163 -34.82 -19.24 57.53
N ILE A 164 -34.27 -20.32 56.96
CA ILE A 164 -34.62 -21.70 57.34
C ILE A 164 -34.38 -21.92 58.83
N MET A 165 -33.27 -21.43 59.38
CA MET A 165 -32.98 -21.55 60.81
C MET A 165 -33.92 -20.71 61.69
N ARG A 166 -34.58 -19.68 61.14
CA ARG A 166 -35.53 -18.82 61.87
C ARG A 166 -36.98 -19.29 61.77
N LEU A 167 -37.28 -20.33 60.98
CA LEU A 167 -38.63 -20.87 60.81
C LEU A 167 -39.31 -21.20 62.14
N GLU A 168 -38.57 -21.77 63.11
CA GLU A 168 -39.10 -22.09 64.44
C GLU A 168 -39.61 -20.82 65.14
N ALA A 169 -38.82 -19.75 65.15
CA ALA A 169 -39.20 -18.46 65.74
C ALA A 169 -40.35 -17.77 64.98
N ILE A 170 -40.53 -18.05 63.69
CA ILE A 170 -41.67 -17.57 62.89
C ILE A 170 -42.93 -18.35 63.29
N ILE A 171 -42.83 -19.67 63.40
CA ILE A 171 -43.94 -20.53 63.84
C ILE A 171 -44.40 -20.13 65.25
N ASP A 172 -43.48 -19.80 66.16
CA ASP A 172 -43.81 -19.34 67.51
C ASP A 172 -44.62 -18.02 67.53
N ARG A 173 -44.54 -17.21 66.47
CA ARG A 173 -45.33 -15.97 66.34
C ARG A 173 -46.72 -16.23 65.76
N PHE A 174 -46.98 -17.41 65.23
CA PHE A 174 -48.30 -17.75 64.71
C PHE A 174 -49.28 -17.89 65.87
N ASN A 175 -50.19 -16.93 65.98
CA ASN A 175 -51.20 -16.92 67.02
C ASN A 175 -52.60 -17.04 66.39
N MET A 176 -53.08 -18.28 66.28
CA MET A 176 -54.47 -18.57 65.95
C MET A 176 -55.18 -19.05 67.24
N PRO A 177 -56.31 -18.42 67.64
CA PRO A 177 -56.99 -18.76 68.87
C PRO A 177 -57.45 -20.23 68.84
N PHE A 178 -56.92 -21.02 69.78
CA PHE A 178 -57.33 -22.39 69.99
C PHE A 178 -58.52 -22.44 70.96
N MET A 179 -59.59 -23.12 70.57
CA MET A 179 -60.75 -23.37 71.42
C MET A 179 -60.47 -24.62 72.26
N ASP A 180 -60.04 -24.43 73.50
CA ASP A 180 -59.65 -25.48 74.46
C ASP A 180 -60.83 -26.25 75.09
N THR A 181 -62.06 -25.88 74.74
CA THR A 181 -63.26 -26.61 75.18
C THR A 181 -63.27 -28.05 74.67
N THR A 182 -63.84 -28.98 75.45
CA THR A 182 -63.97 -30.40 75.07
C THR A 182 -64.67 -30.58 73.71
N GLN A 183 -65.64 -29.72 73.40
CA GLN A 183 -66.30 -29.69 72.08
C GLN A 183 -65.37 -29.18 70.98
N GLY A 184 -64.61 -28.09 71.20
CA GLY A 184 -63.64 -27.55 70.25
C GLY A 184 -62.50 -28.53 69.91
N ILE A 185 -62.00 -29.27 70.90
CA ILE A 185 -60.96 -30.31 70.71
C ILE A 185 -61.51 -31.50 69.90
N ILE A 186 -62.75 -31.92 70.18
CA ILE A 186 -63.41 -33.00 69.44
C ILE A 186 -63.66 -32.58 67.99
N GLU A 187 -64.08 -31.34 67.75
CA GLU A 187 -64.36 -30.81 66.41
C GLU A 187 -63.07 -30.61 65.59
N TYR A 188 -62.00 -30.12 66.21
CA TYR A 188 -60.66 -30.01 65.63
C TYR A 188 -60.08 -31.38 65.22
N LYS A 189 -60.24 -32.42 66.06
CA LYS A 189 -59.74 -33.78 65.80
C LYS A 189 -60.61 -34.60 64.85
N ARG A 190 -61.93 -34.36 64.81
CA ARG A 190 -62.90 -35.17 64.04
C ARG A 190 -63.10 -34.65 62.61
N ASN A 191 -63.01 -33.34 62.39
CA ASN A 191 -63.19 -32.76 61.05
C ASN A 191 -61.83 -32.57 60.35
N ARG A 192 -61.50 -33.45 59.40
CA ARG A 192 -60.46 -33.19 58.38
C ARG A 192 -60.68 -31.85 57.66
N GLN A 193 -61.92 -31.35 57.64
CA GLN A 193 -62.33 -30.05 57.11
C GLN A 193 -61.93 -28.86 57.99
N LEU A 194 -61.67 -29.03 59.29
CA LEU A 194 -61.20 -27.98 60.23
C LEU A 194 -59.70 -28.05 60.52
N SER A 195 -59.09 -29.24 60.43
CA SER A 195 -57.62 -29.36 60.47
C SER A 195 -56.96 -28.76 59.23
N LEU A 196 -57.62 -28.80 58.06
CA LEU A 196 -57.14 -28.16 56.82
C LEU A 196 -56.97 -26.63 56.98
N PRO A 197 -57.97 -25.86 57.45
CA PRO A 197 -57.86 -24.41 57.65
C PRO A 197 -56.74 -23.96 58.59
N PHE A 198 -56.46 -24.69 59.67
CA PHE A 198 -55.37 -24.33 60.60
C PHE A 198 -54.00 -24.56 59.94
N VAL A 199 -53.79 -25.72 59.32
CA VAL A 199 -52.54 -26.03 58.60
C VAL A 199 -52.36 -25.11 57.40
N GLN A 200 -53.44 -24.78 56.70
CA GLN A 200 -53.47 -23.83 55.60
C GLN A 200 -53.12 -22.41 56.09
N ALA A 201 -53.71 -21.94 57.19
CA ALA A 201 -53.42 -20.62 57.75
C ALA A 201 -52.00 -20.51 58.31
N LEU A 202 -51.46 -21.57 58.91
CA LEU A 202 -50.06 -21.62 59.32
C LEU A 202 -49.14 -21.60 58.09
N ALA A 203 -49.44 -22.39 57.06
CA ALA A 203 -48.68 -22.39 55.82
C ALA A 203 -48.68 -21.01 55.13
N GLU A 204 -49.86 -20.37 55.03
CA GLU A 204 -50.01 -19.02 54.47
C GLU A 204 -49.28 -17.95 55.32
N PHE A 205 -49.32 -18.07 56.65
CA PHE A 205 -48.61 -17.17 57.54
C PHE A 205 -47.09 -17.33 57.41
N THR A 206 -46.59 -18.56 57.47
CA THR A 206 -45.16 -18.87 57.32
C THR A 206 -44.67 -18.45 55.94
N ASP A 207 -45.40 -18.77 54.86
CA ASP A 207 -45.05 -18.39 53.49
C ASP A 207 -44.97 -16.86 53.32
N LYS A 208 -45.95 -16.13 53.87
CA LYS A 208 -45.95 -14.66 53.84
C LYS A 208 -44.79 -14.04 54.63
N CYS A 209 -44.53 -14.53 55.84
CA CYS A 209 -43.44 -14.02 56.67
C CYS A 209 -42.07 -14.32 56.05
N VAL A 210 -41.83 -15.56 55.64
CA VAL A 210 -40.58 -15.98 55.01
C VAL A 210 -40.37 -15.23 53.68
N SER A 211 -41.41 -15.10 52.85
CA SER A 211 -41.31 -14.35 51.60
C SER A 211 -40.97 -12.87 51.83
N SER A 212 -41.62 -12.23 52.80
CA SER A 212 -41.35 -10.83 53.16
C SER A 212 -39.93 -10.63 53.70
N ASP A 213 -39.47 -11.51 54.56
CA ASP A 213 -38.14 -11.41 55.19
C ASP A 213 -37.03 -11.72 54.17
N LEU A 214 -37.23 -12.71 53.30
CA LEU A 214 -36.34 -12.99 52.17
C LEU A 214 -36.34 -11.84 51.16
N GLU A 215 -37.48 -11.25 50.82
CA GLU A 215 -37.54 -10.11 49.91
C GLU A 215 -36.81 -8.90 50.48
N ALA A 216 -37.01 -8.58 51.76
CA ALA A 216 -36.34 -7.46 52.41
C ALA A 216 -34.80 -7.66 52.44
N ARG A 217 -34.33 -8.87 52.76
CA ARG A 217 -32.91 -9.18 52.88
C ARG A 217 -32.23 -9.35 51.53
N CYS A 218 -32.79 -10.17 50.66
CA CYS A 218 -32.24 -10.45 49.35
C CYS A 218 -32.32 -9.20 48.47
N THR A 219 -33.47 -8.54 48.37
CA THR A 219 -33.63 -7.38 47.47
C THR A 219 -32.94 -6.14 48.02
N GLY A 220 -33.17 -5.77 49.28
CA GLY A 220 -32.54 -4.59 49.88
C GLY A 220 -31.02 -4.74 50.03
N GLY A 221 -30.58 -5.91 50.49
CA GLY A 221 -29.17 -6.24 50.70
C GLY A 221 -28.38 -6.52 49.42
N LEU A 222 -29.01 -6.99 48.33
CA LEU A 222 -28.36 -7.02 47.01
C LEU A 222 -28.31 -5.63 46.40
N MET A 223 -29.41 -4.87 46.37
CA MET A 223 -29.47 -3.59 45.64
C MET A 223 -28.46 -2.57 46.18
N SER A 224 -28.32 -2.45 47.50
CA SER A 224 -27.30 -1.57 48.10
C SER A 224 -25.86 -1.96 47.71
N ARG A 225 -25.62 -3.24 47.42
CA ARG A 225 -24.29 -3.77 47.14
C ARG A 225 -23.97 -3.78 45.64
N ILE A 226 -24.97 -4.04 44.80
CA ILE A 226 -24.93 -3.76 43.35
C ILE A 226 -24.59 -2.29 43.15
N TRP A 227 -25.26 -1.38 43.87
CA TRP A 227 -25.00 0.06 43.79
C TRP A 227 -23.57 0.44 44.20
N ASN A 228 -23.01 -0.20 45.24
CA ASN A 228 -21.60 0.01 45.62
C ASN A 228 -20.62 -0.49 44.55
N LEU A 229 -20.91 -1.63 43.93
CA LEU A 229 -20.07 -2.20 42.86
C LEU A 229 -20.16 -1.38 41.56
N GLU A 230 -21.33 -0.81 41.25
CA GLU A 230 -21.47 0.15 40.14
C GLU A 230 -20.57 1.37 40.37
N ASN A 231 -20.49 1.89 41.60
CA ASN A 231 -19.62 3.02 41.94
C ASN A 231 -18.12 2.69 41.89
N ASP A 232 -17.72 1.44 42.16
CA ASP A 232 -16.31 1.02 42.08
C ASP A 232 -15.87 0.69 40.64
N MET A 233 -16.81 0.52 39.70
CA MET A 233 -16.55 0.22 38.29
C MET A 233 -16.34 1.46 37.40
N PHE A 234 -16.70 2.66 37.87
CA PHE A 234 -16.56 3.95 37.17
C PHE A 234 -15.55 4.87 37.86
#